data_AF-A0A962ZTX9-F1
#
_entry.id   AF-A0A962ZTX9-F1
#
_cell.length_a   1.000
_cell.length_b   1.000
_cell.length_c   1.000
_cell.angle_alpha   90.00
_cell.angle_beta   90.00
_cell.angle_gamma   90.00
#
_symmetry.space_group_name_H-M   'P 1'
#
loop_
_entity.id
_entity.type
_entity.pdbx_description
1 polymer ?
#
loop_
_entity_poly.entity_id
_entity_poly.type
_entity_poly.pdbx_seq_one_letter_code
_entity_poly.pdbx_strand_id
1 'polypeptide(L)'
;ANDSPGRMAEFARSNGVTDSRWQFLAADEAAIDALASQLGFIYTPSPRGFDHLIQASVIDADGRVYRQVYGIRFPTPQLIEPLKQLVFGEPQEQSSLSYLGNRIRLFCTVYDPATDSYRIDISVFIGTIVGVIVSILFGYVLLKEWRKSIRADQ
;
A
#
# COMPACT_ATOMS: atom_id res chain seq x y z
N ALA A 1 12.61 -32.32 11.84
CA ALA A 1 12.40 -31.12 11.01
C ALA A 1 13.18 -31.27 9.70
N ASN A 2 12.51 -31.12 8.55
CA ASN A 2 13.15 -31.25 7.23
C ASN A 2 13.91 -29.98 6.81
N ASP A 3 13.57 -28.82 7.39
CA ASP A 3 14.26 -27.57 7.11
C ASP A 3 15.25 -27.25 8.24
N SER A 4 16.53 -27.50 7.95
CA SER A 4 17.65 -27.20 8.84
C SER A 4 18.32 -25.88 8.43
N PRO A 5 19.11 -25.24 9.31
CA PRO A 5 19.88 -24.04 8.95
C PRO A 5 20.74 -24.22 7.69
N GLY A 6 21.35 -25.41 7.52
CA GLY A 6 22.13 -25.74 6.33
C GLY A 6 21.29 -25.76 5.04
N ARG A 7 20.08 -26.32 5.09
CA ARG A 7 19.14 -26.35 3.95
C ARG A 7 18.59 -24.98 3.62
N MET A 8 18.30 -24.16 4.63
CA MET A 8 17.87 -22.77 4.44
C MET A 8 18.97 -21.91 3.80
N ALA A 9 20.23 -22.12 4.20
CA ALA A 9 21.36 -21.47 3.55
C ALA A 9 21.55 -21.91 2.10
N GLU A 10 21.33 -23.19 1.80
CA GLU A 10 21.34 -23.70 0.42
C GLU A 10 20.19 -23.12 -0.42
N PHE A 11 18.99 -23.06 0.14
CA PHE A 11 17.83 -22.43 -0.50
C PHE A 11 18.07 -20.95 -0.82
N ALA A 12 18.70 -20.20 0.08
CA ALA A 12 19.07 -18.81 -0.17
C ALA A 12 20.02 -18.69 -1.38
N ARG A 13 21.05 -19.54 -1.45
CA ARG A 13 22.00 -19.58 -2.56
C ARG A 13 21.34 -19.96 -3.89
N SER A 14 20.48 -20.99 -3.90
CA SER A 14 19.80 -21.42 -5.12
C SER A 14 18.84 -20.38 -5.69
N ASN A 15 18.33 -19.49 -4.84
CA ASN A 15 17.48 -18.36 -5.24
C ASN A 15 18.28 -17.06 -5.51
N GLY A 16 19.62 -17.12 -5.54
CA GLY A 16 20.46 -15.98 -5.89
C GLY A 16 20.51 -14.87 -4.83
N VAL A 17 20.16 -15.17 -3.58
CA VAL A 17 20.22 -14.19 -2.50
C VAL A 17 21.66 -14.01 -2.05
N THR A 18 22.23 -12.82 -2.31
CA THR A 18 23.62 -12.47 -1.97
C THR A 18 23.73 -11.39 -0.90
N ASP A 19 22.63 -10.70 -0.56
CA ASP A 19 22.62 -9.66 0.46
C ASP A 19 22.64 -10.27 1.87
N SER A 20 23.69 -9.95 2.64
CA SER A 20 23.87 -10.40 4.03
C SER A 20 22.76 -9.96 4.99
N ARG A 21 21.98 -8.93 4.64
CA ARG A 21 20.83 -8.46 5.43
C ARG A 21 19.60 -9.33 5.24
N TRP A 22 19.58 -10.19 4.22
CA TRP A 22 18.50 -11.14 3.97
C TRP A 22 18.86 -12.49 4.57
N GLN A 23 18.26 -12.81 5.71
CA GLN A 23 18.53 -14.05 6.43
C GLN A 23 17.42 -15.07 6.20
N PHE A 24 17.82 -16.32 5.99
CA PHE A 24 16.93 -17.47 5.94
C PHE A 24 17.14 -18.27 7.22
N LEU A 25 16.07 -18.45 7.99
CA LEU A 25 16.12 -19.00 9.33
C LEU A 25 15.36 -20.32 9.40
N ALA A 26 15.79 -21.19 10.32
CA ALA A 26 15.10 -22.41 10.70
C ALA A 26 15.02 -22.48 12.23
N ALA A 27 13.93 -23.00 12.75
CA ALA A 27 13.69 -23.15 14.18
C ALA A 27 12.97 -24.46 14.48
N ASP A 28 12.84 -24.81 15.77
CA ASP A 28 12.01 -25.92 16.18
C ASP A 28 10.51 -25.62 16.02
N GLU A 29 9.70 -26.67 16.10
CA GLU A 29 8.25 -26.62 15.89
C GLU A 29 7.55 -25.64 16.85
N ALA A 30 7.94 -25.63 18.12
CA ALA A 30 7.32 -24.75 19.11
C ALA A 30 7.60 -23.27 18.82
N ALA A 31 8.82 -22.94 18.37
CA ALA A 31 9.18 -21.59 17.95
C ALA A 31 8.44 -21.16 16.67
N ILE A 32 8.30 -22.05 15.69
CA ILE A 32 7.56 -21.77 14.45
C ILE A 32 6.08 -21.55 14.74
N ASP A 33 5.46 -22.37 15.60
CA ASP A 33 4.05 -22.21 15.98
C ASP A 33 3.79 -20.91 16.73
N ALA A 34 4.68 -20.56 17.67
CA ALA A 34 4.60 -19.29 18.38
C ALA A 34 4.72 -18.10 17.41
N LEU A 35 5.68 -18.14 16.48
CA LEU A 35 5.88 -17.09 15.49
C LEU A 35 4.68 -16.97 14.55
N ALA A 36 4.17 -18.09 14.02
CA ALA A 36 3.01 -18.12 13.14
C ALA A 36 1.78 -17.51 13.83
N SER A 37 1.55 -17.86 15.11
CA SER A 37 0.47 -17.29 15.91
C SER A 37 0.60 -15.78 16.10
N GLN A 38 1.79 -15.29 16.46
CA GLN A 38 2.05 -13.86 16.69
C GLN A 38 1.90 -13.02 15.41
N LEU A 39 2.27 -13.59 14.25
CA LEU A 39 2.14 -12.93 12.95
C LEU A 39 0.76 -13.11 12.31
N GLY A 40 -0.10 -13.96 12.88
CA GLY A 40 -1.37 -14.36 12.26
C GLY A 40 -1.18 -15.15 10.95
N PHE A 41 -0.04 -15.82 10.79
CA PHE A 41 0.28 -16.62 9.61
C PHE A 41 -0.46 -17.95 9.64
N ILE A 42 -1.20 -18.25 8.57
CA ILE A 42 -2.04 -19.45 8.48
C ILE A 42 -1.42 -20.44 7.50
N TYR A 43 -1.28 -21.68 7.95
CA TYR A 43 -0.81 -22.80 7.14
C TYR A 43 -1.56 -24.08 7.51
N THR A 44 -1.67 -25.01 6.56
CA THR A 44 -2.31 -26.31 6.74
C THR A 44 -1.49 -27.41 6.05
N PRO A 45 -1.38 -28.61 6.63
CA PRO A 45 -0.72 -29.74 5.97
C PRO A 45 -1.42 -30.09 4.64
N SER A 46 -0.63 -30.45 3.63
CA SER A 46 -1.10 -30.93 2.33
C SER A 46 -0.20 -32.05 1.78
N PRO A 47 -0.63 -32.84 0.77
CA PRO A 47 0.17 -33.95 0.25
C PRO A 47 1.53 -33.54 -0.34
N ARG A 48 1.71 -32.25 -0.67
CA ARG A 48 2.96 -31.69 -1.21
C ARG A 48 3.75 -30.89 -0.17
N GLY A 49 3.37 -30.94 1.11
CA GLY A 49 3.98 -30.17 2.19
C GLY A 49 2.93 -29.38 2.96
N PHE A 50 2.91 -28.07 2.78
CA PHE A 50 1.95 -27.18 3.44
C PHE A 50 1.32 -26.23 2.43
N ASP A 51 0.01 -26.06 2.54
CA ASP A 51 -0.68 -24.95 1.91
C ASP A 51 -0.67 -23.79 2.90
N HIS A 52 -0.29 -22.60 2.46
CA HIS A 52 -0.12 -21.45 3.35
C HIS A 52 -0.54 -20.16 2.68
N LEU A 53 -0.87 -19.16 3.49
CA LEU A 53 -1.08 -17.81 2.99
C LEU A 53 0.25 -17.22 2.49
N ILE A 54 0.19 -16.46 1.40
CA ILE A 54 1.35 -15.74 0.89
C ILE A 54 1.33 -14.38 1.56
N GLN A 55 2.21 -14.21 2.55
CA GLN A 55 2.22 -13.08 3.47
C GLN A 55 3.66 -12.63 3.72
N ALA A 56 3.86 -11.31 3.75
CA ALA A 56 5.05 -10.66 4.26
C ALA A 56 4.65 -9.70 5.39
N SER A 57 5.34 -9.78 6.52
CA SER A 57 5.10 -8.95 7.70
C SER A 57 6.19 -7.90 7.86
N VAL A 58 5.80 -6.64 7.97
CA VAL A 58 6.69 -5.53 8.30
C VAL A 58 6.59 -5.29 9.80
N ILE A 59 7.72 -5.40 10.49
CA ILE A 59 7.84 -5.27 11.95
C ILE A 59 8.61 -3.99 12.28
N ASP A 60 8.15 -3.23 13.27
CA ASP A 60 8.83 -2.03 13.74
C ASP A 60 9.98 -2.34 14.73
N ALA A 61 10.68 -1.30 15.18
CA ALA A 61 11.80 -1.44 16.11
C ALA A 61 11.38 -1.95 17.51
N ASP A 62 10.10 -1.81 17.87
CA ASP A 62 9.53 -2.31 19.13
C ASP A 62 9.06 -3.77 19.02
N GLY A 63 9.22 -4.40 17.85
CA GLY A 63 8.76 -5.77 17.59
C GLY A 63 7.26 -5.87 17.31
N ARG A 64 6.57 -4.77 16.99
CA ARG A 64 5.15 -4.77 16.67
C ARG A 64 4.94 -4.90 15.17
N VAL A 65 3.88 -5.61 14.79
CA VAL A 65 3.46 -5.72 13.39
C VAL A 65 2.95 -4.36 12.92
N TYR A 66 3.69 -3.73 12.02
CA TYR A 66 3.34 -2.45 11.42
C TYR A 66 2.41 -2.61 10.21
N ARG A 67 2.69 -3.61 9.35
CA ARG A 67 1.89 -3.90 8.15
C ARG A 67 1.98 -5.37 7.75
N GLN A 68 0.87 -5.91 7.24
CA GLN A 68 0.84 -7.18 6.51
C GLN A 68 0.63 -6.92 5.01
N VAL A 69 1.39 -7.61 4.18
CA VAL A 69 1.30 -7.57 2.72
C VAL A 69 0.98 -8.98 2.22
N TYR A 70 0.01 -9.11 1.32
CA TYR A 70 -0.51 -10.41 0.89
C TYR A 70 -0.38 -10.62 -0.63
N GLY A 71 -0.22 -11.89 -1.02
CA GLY A 71 -0.23 -12.34 -2.42
C GLY A 71 1.15 -12.43 -3.07
N ILE A 72 1.22 -13.13 -4.21
CA ILE A 72 2.46 -13.32 -4.99
C ILE A 72 2.90 -12.03 -5.67
N ARG A 73 1.91 -11.22 -6.09
CA ARG A 73 2.13 -9.92 -6.72
C ARG A 73 1.34 -8.88 -5.95
N PHE A 74 2.04 -7.88 -5.45
CA PHE A 74 1.46 -6.71 -4.81
C PHE A 74 2.08 -5.46 -5.43
N PRO A 75 1.33 -4.34 -5.48
CA PRO A 75 1.90 -3.06 -5.88
C PRO A 75 3.07 -2.67 -4.98
N THR A 76 4.18 -2.24 -5.56
CA THR A 76 5.40 -1.79 -4.85
C THR A 76 5.10 -0.86 -3.66
N PRO A 77 4.17 0.13 -3.77
CA PRO A 77 3.87 1.03 -2.65
C PRO A 77 3.39 0.31 -1.38
N GLN A 78 2.71 -0.83 -1.50
CA GLN A 78 2.19 -1.57 -0.34
C GLN A 78 3.28 -2.11 0.59
N LEU A 79 4.49 -2.32 0.07
CA LEU A 79 5.65 -2.74 0.87
C LEU A 79 6.57 -1.57 1.18
N ILE A 80 6.80 -0.66 0.22
CA ILE A 80 7.78 0.41 0.37
C ILE A 80 7.28 1.56 1.25
N GLU A 81 6.00 1.94 1.19
CA GLU A 81 5.46 3.03 2.01
C GLU A 81 5.56 2.73 3.51
N PRO A 82 5.17 1.53 4.00
CA PRO A 82 5.38 1.17 5.40
C PRO A 82 6.84 1.26 5.86
N LEU A 83 7.77 0.80 5.02
CA LEU A 83 9.20 0.85 5.33
C LEU A 83 9.72 2.29 5.41
N LYS A 84 9.29 3.17 4.50
CA LYS A 84 9.63 4.60 4.56
C LYS A 84 9.11 5.23 5.84
N GLN A 85 7.85 4.97 6.20
CA GLN A 85 7.25 5.51 7.42
C GLN A 85 8.04 5.09 8.67
N LEU A 86 8.45 3.83 8.75
CA LEU A 86 9.29 3.33 9.84
C LEU A 86 10.68 4.00 9.88
N VAL A 87 11.32 4.19 8.73
CA VAL A 87 12.67 4.81 8.65
C VAL A 87 12.63 6.30 8.98
N PHE A 88 11.59 7.01 8.53
CA PHE A 88 11.45 8.45 8.74
C PHE A 88 10.67 8.83 10.00
N GLY A 89 10.20 7.84 10.77
CA GLY A 89 9.42 8.06 11.98
C GLY A 89 8.08 8.73 11.72
N GLU A 90 7.50 8.54 10.53
CA GLU A 90 6.17 9.06 10.22
C GLU A 90 5.11 8.24 10.97
N PRO A 91 4.07 8.88 11.54
CA PRO A 91 3.05 8.18 12.29
C PRO A 91 2.37 7.10 11.44
N GLN A 92 2.10 5.95 12.05
CA GLN A 92 1.22 4.95 11.47
C GLN A 92 -0.12 5.62 11.14
N GLU A 93 -0.47 5.74 9.86
CA GLU A 93 -1.77 6.29 9.47
C GLU A 93 -2.89 5.31 9.84
N GLN A 94 -3.28 5.34 11.10
CA GLN A 94 -4.35 4.52 11.68
C GLN A 94 -5.74 5.11 11.42
N SER A 95 -5.86 6.26 10.74
CA SER A 95 -7.14 6.92 10.54
C SER A 95 -7.63 6.79 9.09
N SER A 96 -8.85 6.28 8.93
CA SER A 96 -9.60 6.26 7.66
C SER A 96 -9.74 7.64 7.02
N LEU A 97 -9.58 8.71 7.81
CA LEU A 97 -9.60 10.11 7.38
C LEU A 97 -8.26 10.55 6.75
N SER A 98 -7.11 10.10 7.29
CA SER A 98 -5.80 10.35 6.71
C SER A 98 -5.57 9.53 5.43
N TYR A 99 -6.13 8.32 5.35
CA TYR A 99 -6.21 7.55 4.10
C TYR A 99 -6.94 8.32 2.99
N LEU A 100 -7.96 9.11 3.32
CA LEU A 100 -8.67 9.97 2.35
C LEU A 100 -7.82 11.19 1.94
N GLY A 101 -7.10 11.79 2.89
CA GLY A 101 -6.19 12.92 2.64
C GLY A 101 -4.96 12.55 1.79
N ASN A 102 -4.33 11.41 2.08
CA ASN A 102 -3.24 10.89 1.27
C ASN A 102 -3.71 10.40 -0.10
N ARG A 103 -4.95 9.94 -0.25
CA ARG A 103 -5.55 9.64 -1.56
C ARG A 103 -5.73 10.88 -2.42
N ILE A 104 -6.05 12.04 -1.82
CA ILE A 104 -6.07 13.34 -2.51
C ILE A 104 -4.66 13.78 -2.92
N ARG A 105 -3.62 13.50 -2.12
CA ARG A 105 -2.22 13.68 -2.53
C ARG A 105 -1.80 12.70 -3.64
N LEU A 106 -2.25 11.45 -3.60
CA LEU A 106 -1.96 10.42 -4.61
C LEU A 106 -2.64 10.70 -5.96
N PHE A 107 -3.73 11.47 -6.00
CA PHE A 107 -4.27 11.97 -7.28
C PHE A 107 -3.24 12.83 -8.03
N CYS A 108 -2.27 13.42 -7.32
CA CYS A 108 -1.24 14.26 -7.91
C CYS A 108 0.07 13.53 -8.14
N THR A 109 0.23 12.24 -7.84
CA THR A 109 1.44 11.48 -8.19
C THR A 109 1.10 10.04 -8.55
N VAL A 110 1.22 9.68 -9.83
CA VAL A 110 1.11 8.28 -10.28
C VAL A 110 2.52 7.67 -10.27
N TYR A 111 2.70 6.57 -9.55
CA TYR A 111 3.94 5.78 -9.59
C TYR A 111 4.00 5.05 -10.93
N ASP A 112 5.02 5.35 -11.73
CA ASP A 112 5.26 4.70 -13.01
C ASP A 112 6.26 3.55 -12.82
N PRO A 113 5.80 2.28 -12.86
CA PRO A 113 6.65 1.12 -12.61
C PRO A 113 7.68 0.87 -13.73
N ALA A 114 7.55 1.52 -14.90
CA ALA A 114 8.53 1.38 -15.98
C ALA A 114 9.77 2.28 -15.78
N THR A 115 9.63 3.38 -15.02
CA THR A 115 10.70 4.37 -14.80
C THR A 115 11.15 4.48 -13.36
N ASP A 116 10.56 3.69 -12.45
CA ASP A 116 10.80 3.70 -11.01
C ASP A 116 10.74 5.11 -10.40
N SER A 117 9.81 5.94 -10.91
CA SER A 117 9.71 7.35 -10.55
C SER A 117 8.25 7.77 -10.32
N TYR A 118 8.06 8.74 -9.42
CA TYR A 118 6.76 9.34 -9.14
C TYR A 118 6.56 10.56 -10.06
N ARG A 119 5.53 10.54 -10.92
CA ARG A 119 5.21 11.65 -11.83
C ARG A 119 3.96 12.37 -11.39
N ILE A 120 3.99 13.70 -11.42
CA ILE A 120 2.82 14.52 -11.05
C ILE A 120 1.86 14.60 -12.24
N ASP A 121 0.67 13.99 -12.12
CA ASP A 121 -0.37 14.09 -13.15
C ASP A 121 -1.27 15.31 -12.89
N ILE A 122 -0.98 16.41 -13.59
CA ILE A 122 -1.65 17.72 -13.45
C ILE A 122 -3.00 17.75 -14.23
N SER A 123 -3.30 16.72 -15.04
CA SER A 123 -4.46 16.72 -15.94
C SER A 123 -5.80 16.79 -15.21
N VAL A 124 -5.93 16.10 -14.07
CA VAL A 124 -7.15 16.09 -13.24
C VAL A 124 -7.42 17.47 -12.65
N PHE A 125 -6.39 18.17 -12.16
CA PHE A 125 -6.52 19.50 -11.60
C PHE A 125 -6.98 20.54 -12.64
N ILE A 126 -6.39 20.50 -13.84
CA ILE A 126 -6.80 21.38 -14.93
C ILE A 126 -8.27 21.10 -15.31
N GLY A 127 -8.64 19.83 -15.45
CA GLY A 127 -10.01 19.43 -15.77
C GLY A 127 -11.03 19.91 -14.73
N THR A 128 -10.73 19.76 -13.44
CA THR A 128 -11.61 20.21 -12.36
C THR A 128 -11.75 21.73 -12.32
N ILE A 129 -10.65 22.49 -12.45
CA ILE A 129 -10.68 23.95 -12.44
C ILE A 129 -11.50 24.48 -13.61
N VAL A 130 -11.27 23.97 -14.82
CA VAL A 130 -12.03 24.36 -16.01
C VAL A 130 -13.52 24.04 -15.83
N GLY A 131 -13.85 22.85 -15.32
CA GLY A 131 -15.22 22.43 -15.05
C GLY A 131 -15.94 23.34 -14.05
N VAL A 132 -15.27 23.75 -12.98
CA VAL A 132 -15.83 24.68 -11.97
C VAL A 132 -16.08 26.06 -12.57
N ILE A 133 -15.13 26.60 -13.35
CA ILE A 133 -15.28 27.91 -13.99
C ILE A 133 -16.48 27.93 -14.94
N VAL A 134 -16.61 26.91 -15.80
CA VAL A 134 -17.74 26.80 -16.74
C VAL A 134 -19.06 26.69 -16.00
N SER A 135 -19.11 25.88 -14.93
CA SER A 135 -20.32 25.68 -14.14
C SER A 135 -20.78 26.96 -13.44
N ILE A 136 -19.85 27.74 -12.89
CA ILE A 136 -20.15 29.04 -12.25
C ILE A 136 -20.66 30.03 -13.29
N LEU A 137 -20.02 30.11 -14.45
CA LEU A 137 -20.40 31.03 -15.51
C LEU A 137 -21.82 30.72 -16.03
N PHE A 138 -22.11 29.44 -16.25
CA PHE A 138 -23.42 28.98 -16.71
C PHE A 138 -24.50 29.19 -15.65
N GLY A 139 -24.21 28.86 -14.39
CA GLY A 139 -25.10 29.11 -13.25
C GLY A 139 -25.40 30.61 -13.07
N TYR A 140 -24.42 31.48 -13.26
CA TYR A 140 -24.61 32.92 -13.20
C TYR A 140 -25.54 33.45 -14.30
N VAL A 141 -25.36 32.99 -15.54
CA VAL A 141 -26.23 33.37 -16.67
C VAL A 141 -27.66 32.91 -16.42
N LEU A 142 -27.87 31.66 -15.99
CA LEU A 142 -29.19 31.13 -15.66
C LEU A 142 -29.85 31.93 -14.53
N LEU A 143 -29.13 32.23 -13.46
CA LEU A 143 -29.65 33.04 -12.35
C LEU A 143 -30.00 34.47 -12.79
N LYS A 144 -29.21 35.07 -13.68
CA LYS A 144 -29.46 36.41 -14.20
C LYS A 144 -30.72 36.45 -15.07
N GLU A 145 -30.87 35.49 -15.98
CA GLU A 145 -32.04 35.43 -16.86
C GLU A 145 -33.31 34.99 -16.10
N TRP A 146 -33.20 34.09 -15.13
CA TRP A 146 -34.31 33.72 -14.25
C TRP A 146 -34.81 34.92 -13.42
N ARG A 147 -33.89 35.73 -12.87
CA ARG A 147 -34.24 36.96 -12.14
C ARG A 147 -34.87 38.03 -13.05
N LYS A 148 -34.48 38.11 -14.31
CA LYS A 148 -35.11 39.02 -15.28
C LYS A 148 -36.51 38.56 -15.66
N SER A 149 -36.70 37.25 -15.88
CA SER A 149 -38.00 36.66 -16.19
C SER A 149 -39.01 36.90 -15.05
N ILE A 150 -38.61 36.69 -13.79
CA ILE A 150 -39.48 36.98 -12.63
C ILE A 150 -39.87 38.47 -12.54
N ARG A 151 -38.98 39.38 -12.94
CA ARG A 151 -39.26 40.83 -12.93
C ARG A 151 -40.07 41.31 -14.14
N ALA A 152 -40.16 40.52 -15.20
CA ALA A 152 -40.95 40.85 -16.39
C ALA A 152 -42.41 40.38 -16.27
N ASP A 153 -42.69 39.42 -15.37
CA ASP A 153 -44.03 38.92 -15.03
C ASP A 153 -44.71 39.71 -13.88
N GLN A 154 -44.05 40.72 -13.30
CA GLN A 154 -44.64 41.70 -12.37
C GLN A 154 -44.91 43.03 -13.07
#